data_AF-A0A844TJ60-F1
#
_entry.id   AF-A0A844TJ60-F1
#
_cell.length_a   1.000
_cell.length_b   1.000
_cell.length_c   1.000
_cell.angle_alpha   90.00
_cell.angle_beta   90.00
_cell.angle_gamma   90.00
#
_symmetry.space_group_name_H-M   'P 1'
#
loop_
_entity.id
_entity.type
_entity.pdbx_description
1 polymer ?
#
loop_
_entity_poly.entity_id
_entity_poly.type
_entity_poly.pdbx_seq_one_letter_code
_entity_poly.pdbx_strand_id
1 'polypeptide(L)'
;MRGFARRLARLTISLSAVGALLACANPTQIAPGTPFNQVEAQMGQPNFECVRPDGTRRVIWTMQPAGQFAWGADVLPDGRIDQMQSILTDAYFKRISLGWTADQVRCEFGPPANISGVGLPSVRETVWAYRYKQSGVWNSLMYVYMGRDGNHVTRFHPGPDPEYDEDRLWR
;
A
#
# COMPACT_ATOMS: atom_id res chain seq x y z
N MET A 1 -32.62 -15.06 -72.75
CA MET A 1 -33.73 -14.78 -71.80
C MET A 1 -33.29 -15.21 -70.40
N ARG A 2 -33.63 -14.40 -69.37
CA ARG A 2 -33.28 -14.50 -67.93
C ARG A 2 -31.84 -14.05 -67.60
N GLY A 3 -31.58 -13.05 -66.75
CA GLY A 3 -32.45 -12.21 -65.94
C GLY A 3 -31.63 -11.21 -65.11
N PHE A 4 -32.21 -10.02 -64.91
CA PHE A 4 -32.17 -9.15 -63.75
C PHE A 4 -30.83 -8.69 -63.13
N ALA A 5 -30.58 -7.40 -63.33
CA ALA A 5 -29.78 -6.52 -62.49
C ALA A 5 -30.32 -6.39 -61.05
N ARG A 6 -29.44 -6.15 -60.06
CA ARG A 6 -29.35 -4.90 -59.27
C ARG A 6 -28.71 -5.11 -57.88
N ARG A 7 -27.70 -4.27 -57.66
CA ARG A 7 -27.37 -3.49 -56.44
C ARG A 7 -26.70 -4.20 -55.26
N LEU A 8 -25.57 -3.59 -54.89
CA LEU A 8 -24.85 -3.71 -53.63
C LEU A 8 -25.79 -3.73 -52.42
N ALA A 9 -25.56 -4.67 -51.51
CA ALA A 9 -26.00 -4.56 -50.12
C ALA A 9 -24.77 -4.72 -49.22
N ARG A 10 -24.35 -3.59 -48.66
CA ARG A 10 -23.44 -3.51 -47.51
C ARG A 10 -24.13 -4.17 -46.31
N LEU A 11 -23.41 -5.02 -45.58
CA LEU A 11 -23.59 -5.12 -44.13
C LEU A 11 -22.27 -5.53 -43.48
N THR A 12 -21.44 -4.51 -43.26
CA THR A 12 -20.35 -4.53 -42.27
C THR A 12 -20.97 -4.67 -40.89
N ILE A 13 -20.80 -5.83 -40.26
CA ILE A 13 -20.95 -5.99 -38.81
C ILE A 13 -19.55 -6.26 -38.27
N SER A 14 -18.81 -5.19 -38.02
CA SER A 14 -17.61 -5.23 -37.18
C SER A 14 -18.08 -5.45 -35.75
N LEU A 15 -18.02 -6.70 -35.30
CA LEU A 15 -18.24 -7.06 -33.91
C LEU A 15 -17.00 -6.65 -33.10
N SER A 16 -16.91 -5.36 -32.78
CA SER A 16 -15.92 -4.84 -31.85
C SER A 16 -16.28 -5.34 -30.45
N ALA A 17 -15.82 -6.54 -30.11
CA ALA A 17 -15.77 -7.02 -28.75
C ALA A 17 -14.76 -6.16 -27.98
N VAL A 18 -15.23 -5.07 -27.38
CA VAL A 18 -14.44 -4.29 -26.42
C VAL A 18 -14.36 -5.14 -25.14
N GLY A 19 -13.33 -5.98 -25.08
CA GLY A 19 -12.94 -6.65 -23.85
C GLY A 19 -12.48 -5.59 -22.86
N ALA A 20 -13.28 -5.34 -21.82
CA ALA A 20 -12.79 -4.66 -20.63
C ALA A 20 -11.81 -5.61 -19.94
N LEU A 21 -10.55 -5.54 -20.35
CA LEU A 21 -9.44 -6.04 -19.55
C LEU A 21 -9.47 -5.22 -18.26
N LEU A 22 -10.09 -5.77 -17.21
CA LEU A 22 -9.81 -5.39 -15.83
C LEU A 22 -8.37 -5.83 -15.57
N ALA A 23 -7.42 -5.07 -16.10
CA ALA A 23 -6.03 -5.21 -15.73
C ALA A 23 -5.98 -5.02 -14.21
N CYS A 24 -5.43 -6.00 -13.49
CA CYS A 24 -5.07 -5.82 -12.10
C CYS A 24 -4.11 -4.62 -12.04
N ALA A 25 -4.64 -3.43 -11.76
CA ALA A 25 -3.87 -2.21 -11.79
C ALA A 25 -2.88 -2.27 -10.63
N ASN A 26 -1.58 -2.30 -10.93
CA ASN A 26 -0.57 -2.11 -9.93
C ASN A 26 -0.54 -0.61 -9.60
N PRO A 27 -0.88 -0.17 -8.38
CA PRO A 27 -1.00 1.26 -8.06
C PRO A 27 0.28 2.05 -8.33
N THR A 28 1.45 1.41 -8.27
CA THR A 28 2.73 2.08 -8.58
C THR A 28 2.89 2.47 -10.05
N GLN A 29 1.98 2.04 -10.94
CA GLN A 29 1.96 2.45 -12.35
C GLN A 29 1.21 3.77 -12.58
N ILE A 30 0.52 4.29 -11.56
CA ILE A 30 -0.08 5.63 -11.62
C ILE A 30 1.03 6.65 -11.82
N ALA A 31 0.96 7.39 -12.92
CA ALA A 31 2.03 8.29 -13.33
C ALA A 31 2.21 9.44 -12.33
N PRO A 32 3.45 9.86 -12.04
CA PRO A 32 3.68 11.08 -11.30
C PRO A 32 3.02 12.30 -11.92
N GLY A 33 2.55 13.22 -11.08
CA GLY A 33 1.79 14.39 -11.53
C GLY A 33 0.33 14.08 -11.87
N THR A 34 -0.18 12.87 -11.61
CA THR A 34 -1.62 12.58 -11.76
C THR A 34 -2.42 13.44 -10.77
N PRO A 35 -3.52 14.11 -11.19
CA PRO A 35 -4.40 14.84 -10.28
C PRO A 35 -4.95 13.93 -9.17
N PHE A 36 -4.92 14.38 -7.93
CA PHE A 36 -5.31 13.54 -6.79
C PHE A 36 -6.74 12.98 -6.91
N ASN A 37 -7.69 13.79 -7.40
CA ASN A 37 -9.07 13.35 -7.64
C ASN A 37 -9.17 12.19 -8.67
N GLN A 38 -8.26 12.13 -9.64
CA GLN A 38 -8.19 11.04 -10.59
C GLN A 38 -7.61 9.77 -9.95
N VAL A 39 -6.66 9.92 -9.02
CA VAL A 39 -6.14 8.80 -8.21
C VAL A 39 -7.27 8.23 -7.35
N GLU A 40 -8.05 9.08 -6.67
CA GLU A 40 -9.20 8.66 -5.87
C GLU A 40 -10.28 7.96 -6.71
N ALA A 41 -10.52 8.42 -7.94
CA ALA A 41 -11.46 7.76 -8.84
C ALA A 41 -11.01 6.34 -9.23
N GLN A 42 -9.70 6.05 -9.22
CA GLN A 42 -9.15 4.72 -9.54
C GLN A 42 -8.99 3.83 -8.31
N MET A 43 -8.54 4.40 -7.18
CA MET A 43 -8.13 3.67 -5.98
C MET A 43 -9.17 3.72 -4.85
N GLY A 44 -10.17 4.59 -4.96
CA GLY A 44 -11.01 4.98 -3.83
C GLY A 44 -10.31 5.97 -2.90
N GLN A 45 -11.00 6.32 -1.82
CA GLN A 45 -10.47 7.18 -0.77
C GLN A 45 -9.28 6.50 -0.07
N PRO A 46 -8.21 7.25 0.28
CA PRO A 46 -7.12 6.70 1.06
C PRO A 46 -7.60 6.23 2.43
N ASN A 47 -6.97 5.20 2.97
CA ASN A 47 -7.27 4.68 4.30
C ASN A 47 -6.70 5.55 5.42
N PHE A 48 -5.63 6.28 5.11
CA PHE A 48 -4.94 7.13 6.06
C PHE A 48 -4.35 8.35 5.36
N GLU A 49 -4.43 9.50 6.03
CA GLU A 49 -3.82 10.74 5.59
C GLU A 49 -3.15 11.46 6.76
N CYS A 50 -2.11 12.22 6.46
CA CYS A 50 -1.41 13.05 7.42
C CYS A 50 -0.74 14.24 6.74
N VAL A 51 -0.32 15.20 7.54
CA VAL A 51 0.56 16.28 7.11
C VAL A 51 1.94 16.01 7.67
N ARG A 52 2.94 15.99 6.80
CA ARG A 52 4.34 15.83 7.19
C ARG A 52 4.87 17.10 7.88
N PRO A 53 6.01 17.02 8.59
CA PRO A 53 6.60 18.18 9.26
C PRO A 53 6.94 19.36 8.33
N ASP A 54 7.15 19.10 7.04
CA ASP A 54 7.39 20.11 6.00
C ASP A 54 6.09 20.72 5.43
N GLY A 55 4.92 20.30 5.93
CA GLY A 55 3.61 20.75 5.47
C GLY A 55 3.05 19.94 4.31
N THR A 56 3.77 18.95 3.78
CA THR A 56 3.33 18.14 2.65
C THR A 56 2.21 17.18 3.08
N ARG A 57 1.09 17.17 2.36
CA ARG A 57 0.00 16.20 2.59
C ARG A 57 0.43 14.84 2.05
N ARG A 58 0.30 13.80 2.86
CA ARG A 58 0.55 12.41 2.49
C ARG A 58 -0.71 11.58 2.58
N VAL A 59 -0.89 10.71 1.60
CA VAL A 59 -2.06 9.84 1.44
C VAL A 59 -1.61 8.39 1.30
N ILE A 60 -2.30 7.47 1.97
CA ILE A 60 -1.93 6.06 2.04
C ILE A 60 -3.15 5.17 1.81
N TRP A 61 -3.00 4.20 0.91
CA TRP A 61 -3.90 3.07 0.73
C TRP A 61 -3.23 1.83 1.31
N THR A 62 -3.82 1.26 2.36
CA THR A 62 -3.24 0.13 3.07
C THR A 62 -4.25 -1.01 3.17
N MET A 63 -3.76 -2.24 2.98
CA MET A 63 -4.54 -3.45 3.22
C MET A 63 -4.41 -3.93 4.68
N GLN A 64 -3.65 -3.24 5.52
CA GLN A 64 -3.57 -3.54 6.95
C GLN A 64 -4.95 -3.43 7.63
N PRO A 65 -5.23 -4.22 8.67
CA PRO A 65 -4.32 -5.18 9.30
C PRO A 65 -4.24 -6.53 8.58
N ALA A 66 -5.18 -6.87 7.69
CA ALA A 66 -5.29 -8.23 7.15
C ALA A 66 -4.36 -8.52 5.96
N GLY A 67 -3.93 -7.50 5.22
CA GLY A 67 -3.11 -7.63 4.02
C GLY A 67 -1.65 -7.22 4.21
N GLN A 68 -0.85 -7.48 3.18
CA GLN A 68 0.61 -7.35 3.20
C GLN A 68 1.14 -6.22 2.30
N PHE A 69 0.25 -5.39 1.75
CA PHE A 69 0.59 -4.33 0.82
C PHE A 69 0.00 -3.00 1.27
N ALA A 70 0.76 -1.93 1.03
CA ALA A 70 0.27 -0.58 1.11
C ALA A 70 1.03 0.29 0.09
N TRP A 71 0.37 1.36 -0.33
CA TRP A 71 0.89 2.34 -1.25
C TRP A 71 0.72 3.73 -0.67
N GLY A 72 1.71 4.59 -0.90
CA GLY A 72 1.72 5.96 -0.40
C GLY A 72 2.22 6.91 -1.47
N ALA A 73 1.64 8.11 -1.47
CA ALA A 73 2.07 9.23 -2.30
C ALA A 73 1.86 10.52 -1.51
N ASP A 74 2.53 11.57 -1.98
CA ASP A 74 2.41 12.90 -1.44
C ASP A 74 1.60 13.76 -2.41
N VAL A 75 0.66 14.53 -1.88
CA VAL A 75 -0.14 15.49 -2.65
C VAL A 75 0.57 16.83 -2.59
N LEU A 76 1.08 17.24 -3.74
CA LEU A 76 1.83 18.48 -3.92
C LEU A 76 0.88 19.69 -3.86
N PRO A 77 1.40 20.92 -3.66
CA PRO A 77 0.58 22.13 -3.57
C PRO A 77 -0.31 22.42 -4.79
N ASP A 78 0.01 21.88 -5.96
CA ASP A 78 -0.78 22.00 -7.18
C ASP A 78 -1.93 20.97 -7.29
N GLY A 79 -2.13 20.16 -6.25
CA GLY A 79 -3.19 19.14 -6.17
C GLY A 79 -2.89 17.85 -6.93
N ARG A 80 -1.64 17.65 -7.39
CA ARG A 80 -1.19 16.42 -8.05
C ARG A 80 -0.35 15.58 -7.12
N ILE A 81 -0.27 14.27 -7.37
CA ILE A 81 0.62 13.40 -6.60
C ILE A 81 2.06 13.49 -7.11
N ASP A 82 3.03 13.24 -6.22
CA ASP A 82 4.42 12.97 -6.58
C ASP A 82 4.55 11.58 -7.23
N GLN A 83 5.25 10.60 -6.67
CA GLN A 83 5.29 9.22 -7.13
C GLN A 83 4.56 8.28 -6.16
N MET A 84 3.62 7.50 -6.69
CA MET A 84 3.02 6.39 -5.95
C MET A 84 4.05 5.29 -5.69
N GLN A 85 4.29 4.96 -4.41
CA GLN A 85 5.30 3.99 -3.98
C GLN A 85 4.67 2.85 -3.18
N SER A 86 5.21 1.63 -3.31
CA SER A 86 4.92 0.53 -2.38
C SER A 86 5.70 0.74 -1.08
N ILE A 87 4.99 0.96 0.03
CA ILE A 87 5.59 1.45 1.28
C ILE A 87 5.86 0.34 2.32
N LEU A 88 5.32 -0.86 2.12
CA LEU A 88 5.60 -2.04 2.96
C LEU A 88 6.57 -2.99 2.23
N THR A 89 7.81 -2.56 2.07
CA THR A 89 8.88 -3.34 1.42
C THR A 89 10.19 -3.22 2.18
N ASP A 90 11.09 -4.20 2.05
CA ASP A 90 12.41 -4.15 2.70
C ASP A 90 13.18 -2.87 2.35
N ALA A 91 13.10 -2.44 1.07
CA ALA A 91 13.76 -1.23 0.61
C ALA A 91 13.17 0.02 1.27
N TYR A 92 11.84 0.10 1.40
CA TYR A 92 11.18 1.27 1.97
C TYR A 92 11.35 1.35 3.50
N PHE A 93 11.34 0.20 4.20
CA PHE A 93 11.58 0.16 5.65
C PHE A 93 12.98 0.65 6.05
N LYS A 94 13.96 0.69 5.15
CA LYS A 94 15.27 1.31 5.41
C LYS A 94 15.19 2.82 5.69
N ARG A 95 14.07 3.47 5.39
CA ARG A 95 13.82 4.89 5.72
C ARG A 95 13.58 5.11 7.22
N ILE A 96 13.18 4.08 7.97
CA ILE A 96 12.96 4.21 9.42
C ILE A 96 14.25 4.72 10.05
N SER A 97 14.14 5.82 10.78
CA SER A 97 15.24 6.37 11.57
C SER A 97 14.95 6.20 13.05
N LEU A 98 16.00 5.92 13.83
CA LEU A 98 15.90 5.89 15.28
C LEU A 98 15.51 7.28 15.80
N GLY A 99 14.68 7.32 16.83
CA GLY A 99 14.13 8.55 17.39
C GLY A 99 12.91 9.12 16.64
N TRP A 100 12.51 8.55 15.50
CA TRP A 100 11.26 8.94 14.84
C TRP A 100 10.07 8.77 15.78
N THR A 101 9.17 9.75 15.78
CA THR A 101 7.96 9.68 16.60
C THR A 101 6.96 8.66 16.05
N ALA A 102 6.04 8.21 16.89
CA ALA A 102 4.91 7.37 16.47
C ALA A 102 4.13 7.98 15.29
N ASP A 103 3.93 9.30 15.29
CA ASP A 103 3.22 9.98 14.21
C ASP A 103 4.05 10.05 12.92
N GLN A 104 5.37 10.21 13.02
CA GLN A 104 6.24 10.11 11.84
C GLN A 104 6.18 8.71 11.22
N VAL A 105 6.25 7.66 12.04
CA VAL A 105 6.12 6.27 11.56
C VAL A 105 4.74 6.04 10.92
N ARG A 106 3.66 6.46 11.58
CA ARG A 106 2.30 6.29 11.04
C ARG A 106 2.08 7.12 9.78
N CYS A 107 2.64 8.32 9.71
CA CYS A 107 2.54 9.16 8.53
C CYS A 107 3.32 8.58 7.35
N GLU A 108 4.45 7.92 7.60
CA GLU A 108 5.28 7.33 6.55
C GLU A 108 4.74 5.98 6.05
N PHE A 109 4.26 5.10 6.95
CA PHE A 109 3.89 3.71 6.64
C PHE A 109 2.38 3.39 6.78
N GLY A 110 1.60 4.32 7.31
CA GLY A 110 0.21 4.10 7.67
C GLY A 110 0.05 3.40 9.04
N PRO A 111 -1.19 3.05 9.43
CA PRO A 111 -1.44 2.31 10.65
C PRO A 111 -0.82 0.89 10.60
N PRO A 112 -0.23 0.41 11.71
CA PRO A 112 0.31 -0.94 11.77
C PRO A 112 -0.80 -2.01 11.83
N ALA A 113 -0.43 -3.25 11.54
CA ALA A 113 -1.31 -4.42 11.66
C ALA A 113 -1.67 -4.71 13.12
N ASN A 114 -0.69 -4.51 14.01
CA ASN A 114 -0.81 -4.77 15.43
C ASN A 114 0.05 -3.78 16.22
N ILE A 115 -0.45 -3.39 17.40
CA ILE A 115 0.33 -2.73 18.44
C ILE A 115 0.24 -3.60 19.68
N SER A 116 1.38 -4.04 20.21
CA SER A 116 1.44 -4.89 21.38
C SER A 116 2.54 -4.45 22.34
N GLY A 117 2.48 -4.92 23.58
CA GLY A 117 3.56 -4.75 24.55
C GLY A 117 4.33 -6.05 24.72
N VAL A 118 5.66 -6.02 24.58
CA VAL A 118 6.53 -7.19 24.73
C VAL A 118 7.52 -7.00 25.87
N GLY A 119 7.97 -8.10 26.48
CA GLY A 119 8.93 -8.10 27.59
C GLY A 119 8.26 -8.15 28.98
N LEU A 120 9.11 -8.36 30.00
CA LEU A 120 8.68 -8.36 31.40
C LEU A 120 8.26 -6.94 31.84
N PRO A 121 7.43 -6.78 32.89
CA PRO A 121 6.91 -5.48 33.31
C PRO A 121 7.97 -4.38 33.50
N SER A 122 9.18 -4.72 33.96
CA SER A 122 10.28 -3.77 34.18
C SER A 122 10.96 -3.28 32.90
N VAL A 123 10.83 -4.01 31.79
CA VAL A 123 11.50 -3.76 30.50
C VAL A 123 10.52 -3.79 29.32
N ARG A 124 9.24 -3.57 29.60
CA ARG A 124 8.19 -3.66 28.59
C ARG A 124 8.38 -2.59 27.52
N GLU A 125 8.35 -3.01 26.26
CA GLU A 125 8.39 -2.12 25.09
C GLU A 125 7.06 -2.18 24.35
N THR A 126 6.62 -1.05 23.80
CA THR A 126 5.54 -0.99 22.81
C THR A 126 6.11 -1.34 21.44
N VAL A 127 5.48 -2.25 20.72
CA VAL A 127 5.94 -2.74 19.42
C VAL A 127 4.80 -2.63 18.43
N TRP A 128 5.10 -2.03 17.29
CA TRP A 128 4.23 -1.98 16.13
C TRP A 128 4.67 -3.05 15.16
N ALA A 129 3.73 -3.75 14.56
CA ALA A 129 4.02 -4.81 13.60
C ALA A 129 3.29 -4.54 12.29
N TYR A 130 4.02 -4.52 11.18
CA TYR A 130 3.48 -4.34 9.83
C TYR A 130 3.60 -5.64 9.04
N ARG A 131 2.48 -6.21 8.59
CA ARG A 131 2.48 -7.39 7.71
C ARG A 131 2.98 -7.02 6.33
N TYR A 132 3.94 -7.77 5.80
CA TYR A 132 4.45 -7.53 4.46
C TYR A 132 5.05 -8.79 3.83
N LYS A 133 5.37 -8.70 2.55
CA LYS A 133 6.11 -9.72 1.81
C LYS A 133 7.62 -9.41 1.84
N GLN A 134 8.35 -10.04 2.77
CA GLN A 134 9.81 -9.91 2.81
C GLN A 134 10.44 -10.53 1.56
N SER A 135 11.35 -9.79 0.92
CA SER A 135 11.93 -10.11 -0.39
C SER A 135 10.88 -10.39 -1.47
N GLY A 136 9.67 -9.84 -1.31
CA GLY A 136 8.54 -10.04 -2.22
C GLY A 136 7.82 -11.39 -2.12
N VAL A 137 8.25 -12.31 -1.25
CA VAL A 137 7.72 -13.69 -1.22
C VAL A 137 7.36 -14.20 0.18
N TRP A 138 8.18 -13.90 1.19
CA TRP A 138 8.03 -14.46 2.53
C TRP A 138 6.98 -13.70 3.35
N ASN A 139 6.08 -14.42 4.02
CA ASN A 139 5.10 -13.81 4.93
C ASN A 139 5.82 -13.35 6.20
N SER A 140 5.90 -12.04 6.41
CA SER A 140 6.71 -11.47 7.48
C SER A 140 6.04 -10.28 8.15
N LEU A 141 6.50 -9.98 9.36
CA LEU A 141 6.20 -8.77 10.08
C LEU A 141 7.46 -7.91 10.14
N MET A 142 7.35 -6.63 9.80
CA MET A 142 8.33 -5.62 10.22
C MET A 142 7.94 -5.17 11.63
N TYR A 143 8.77 -5.50 12.61
CA TYR A 143 8.61 -5.06 13.99
C TYR A 143 9.33 -3.73 14.18
N VAL A 144 8.61 -2.71 14.65
CA VAL A 144 9.12 -1.39 14.99
C VAL A 144 8.87 -1.17 16.47
N TYR A 145 9.94 -1.08 17.25
CA TYR A 145 9.88 -0.92 18.70
C TYR A 145 9.89 0.56 19.02
N MET A 146 8.91 0.98 19.82
CA MET A 146 8.60 2.37 20.11
C MET A 146 9.03 2.78 21.54
N GLY A 147 9.94 1.99 22.13
CA GLY A 147 10.33 2.15 23.53
C GLY A 147 9.19 1.87 24.52
N ARG A 148 9.44 2.19 25.79
CA ARG A 148 8.49 1.93 26.88
C ARG A 148 7.31 2.91 26.89
N ASP A 149 7.55 4.16 26.51
CA ASP A 149 6.52 5.19 26.42
C ASP A 149 5.69 5.07 25.13
N GLY A 150 6.17 4.32 24.14
CA GLY A 150 5.49 4.12 22.86
C GLY A 150 5.61 5.30 21.90
N ASN A 151 6.51 6.26 22.19
CA ASN A 151 6.53 7.53 21.48
C ASN A 151 7.58 7.61 20.38
N HIS A 152 8.67 6.84 20.46
CA HIS A 152 9.80 6.98 19.53
C HIS A 152 10.45 5.65 19.17
N VAL A 153 10.93 5.53 17.93
CA VAL A 153 11.58 4.31 17.44
C VAL A 153 12.91 4.09 18.16
N THR A 154 13.05 2.93 18.81
CA THR A 154 14.28 2.49 19.49
C THR A 154 15.03 1.43 18.68
N ARG A 155 14.31 0.58 17.95
CA ARG A 155 14.86 -0.48 17.09
C ARG A 155 13.80 -0.97 16.11
N PHE A 156 14.22 -1.65 15.05
CA PHE A 156 13.32 -2.35 14.14
C PHE A 156 14.00 -3.53 13.46
N HIS A 157 13.23 -4.57 13.14
CA HIS A 157 13.71 -5.72 12.37
C HIS A 157 12.54 -6.50 11.75
N PRO A 158 12.75 -7.20 10.64
CA PRO A 158 11.77 -8.17 10.15
C PRO A 158 11.76 -9.44 11.02
N GLY A 159 10.68 -10.22 10.93
CA GLY A 159 10.58 -11.57 11.46
C GLY A 159 9.40 -12.32 10.81
N PRO A 160 9.29 -13.64 11.02
CA PRO A 160 8.17 -14.41 10.49
C PRO A 160 6.83 -13.88 11.03
N ASP A 161 5.78 -13.95 10.21
CA ASP A 161 4.41 -13.68 10.64
C ASP A 161 3.79 -14.97 11.21
N PRO A 162 3.52 -15.03 12.54
CA PRO A 162 2.97 -16.24 13.18
C PRO A 162 1.59 -16.65 12.65
N GLU A 163 0.88 -15.77 11.94
CA GLU A 163 -0.38 -16.13 11.29
C GLU A 163 -0.18 -17.09 10.10
N TYR A 164 1.01 -17.08 9.51
CA TYR A 164 1.38 -17.92 8.36
C TYR A 164 2.37 -19.03 8.71
N ASP A 165 2.67 -19.24 10.01
CA ASP A 165 3.46 -20.39 10.44
C ASP A 165 2.69 -21.68 10.13
N GLU A 166 3.28 -22.54 9.30
CA GLU A 166 2.72 -23.86 8.96
C GLU A 166 2.44 -24.70 10.22
N ASP A 167 3.20 -24.43 11.29
CA ASP A 167 3.09 -25.15 12.55
C ASP A 167 1.79 -24.91 13.34
N ARG A 168 1.05 -23.87 12.97
CA ARG A 168 -0.24 -23.56 13.57
C ARG A 168 -1.37 -24.43 13.02
N LEU A 169 -1.20 -25.02 11.83
CA LEU A 169 -2.24 -25.84 11.19
C LEU A 169 -2.32 -27.26 11.78
N TRP A 170 -1.31 -27.70 12.53
CA TRP A 170 -1.27 -29.04 13.14
C TRP A 170 -1.48 -29.06 14.66
N ARG A 171 -1.75 -27.92 15.30
CA ARG A 171 -2.14 -27.82 16.72
C ARG A 171 -3.64 -27.60 16.87
#